data_AF-A0A2D7V435-F1
#
_entry.id   AF-A0A2D7V435-F1
#
_cell.length_a   1.000
_cell.length_b   1.000
_cell.length_c   1.000
_cell.angle_alpha   90.00
_cell.angle_beta   90.00
_cell.angle_gamma   90.00
#
_symmetry.space_group_name_H-M   'P 1'
#
loop_
_entity.id
_entity.type
_entity.pdbx_description
1 polymer ?
#
loop_
_entity_poly.entity_id
_entity_poly.type
_entity_poly.pdbx_seq_one_letter_code
_entity_poly.pdbx_strand_id
1 'polypeptide(L)' 'MSEETDKPLVSRIGRVFDLNLAILFFLFMSWVLIPHIPSQDPMAVKIVAGMASFCMTGVFWIATNMLRVT' A
#
# COMPACT_ATOMS: atom_id res chain seq x y z
N MET A 1 -7.22 -22.26 35.51
CA MET A 1 -7.03 -23.12 34.32
C MET A 1 -8.35 -23.07 33.57
N SER A 2 -8.52 -22.18 32.59
CA SER A 2 -7.68 -22.11 31.39
C SER A 2 -7.48 -20.67 30.94
N GLU A 3 -6.23 -20.31 30.67
CA GLU A 3 -5.85 -19.06 30.02
C GLU A 3 -6.27 -19.15 28.55
N GLU A 4 -7.46 -18.65 28.23
CA GLU A 4 -7.89 -18.37 26.86
C GLU A 4 -6.90 -17.35 26.29
N THR A 5 -5.88 -17.85 25.62
CA THR A 5 -4.86 -17.02 24.97
C THR A 5 -5.58 -16.23 23.88
N ASP A 6 -5.89 -14.97 24.18
CA ASP A 6 -6.33 -13.94 23.24
C ASP A 6 -5.44 -14.00 22.00
N LYS A 7 -5.88 -14.74 20.97
CA LYS A 7 -5.20 -14.81 19.69
C LYS A 7 -5.25 -13.39 19.15
N PRO A 8 -4.11 -12.68 19.01
CA PRO A 8 -4.17 -11.32 18.51
C PRO A 8 -4.71 -11.36 17.08
N LEU A 9 -5.93 -10.85 16.90
CA LEU A 9 -6.63 -10.72 15.61
C LEU A 9 -5.78 -9.95 14.59
N VAL A 10 -4.79 -9.19 15.05
CA VAL A 10 -3.71 -8.64 14.22
C VAL A 10 -2.45 -9.47 14.45
N SER A 11 -2.30 -10.54 13.66
CA SER A 11 -1.03 -11.25 13.59
C SER A 11 0.04 -10.28 13.04
N ARG A 12 1.03 -9.96 13.89
CA ARG A 12 2.17 -9.04 13.63
C ARG A 12 2.84 -9.33 12.29
N ILE A 13 2.83 -10.60 11.86
CA ILE A 13 3.37 -11.09 10.60
C ILE A 13 2.68 -10.46 9.39
N GLY A 14 1.35 -10.41 9.35
CA GLY A 14 0.72 -9.85 8.15
C GLY A 14 0.66 -8.33 8.15
N ARG A 15 0.81 -7.64 9.29
CA ARG A 15 1.08 -6.20 9.25
C ARG A 15 2.39 -5.90 8.51
N VAL A 16 3.41 -6.75 8.68
CA VAL A 16 4.67 -6.66 7.92
C VAL A 16 4.45 -7.04 6.45
N PHE A 17 3.63 -8.05 6.18
CA PHE A 17 3.27 -8.44 4.81
C PHE A 17 2.53 -7.31 4.06
N ASP A 18 1.50 -6.73 4.68
CA ASP A 18 0.74 -5.58 4.17
C ASP A 18 1.67 -4.40 3.88
N LEU A 19 2.65 -4.15 4.75
CA LEU A 19 3.64 -3.09 4.56
C LEU A 19 4.56 -3.33 3.37
N ASN A 20 5.05 -4.55 3.20
CA ASN A 20 5.83 -4.90 2.02
C ASN A 20 4.99 -4.80 0.75
N LEU A 21 3.75 -5.30 0.79
CA LEU A 21 2.85 -5.31 -0.36
C LEU A 21 2.49 -3.89 -0.80
N ALA A 22 2.25 -2.99 0.16
CA ALA A 22 2.01 -1.57 -0.10
C ALA A 22 3.22 -0.88 -0.74
N ILE A 23 4.45 -1.13 -0.27
CA ILE A 23 5.66 -0.56 -0.87
C ILE A 23 5.83 -1.05 -2.31
N LEU A 24 5.61 -2.35 -2.55
CA LEU A 24 5.72 -2.96 -3.87
C LEU A 24 4.67 -2.37 -4.83
N PHE A 25 3.44 -2.20 -4.34
CA PHE A 25 2.34 -1.56 -5.08
C PHE A 25 2.62 -0.10 -5.40
N PHE A 26 3.20 0.66 -4.46
CA PHE A 26 3.59 2.06 -4.67
C PHE A 26 4.62 2.21 -5.80
N LEU A 27 5.66 1.36 -5.81
CA LEU A 27 6.67 1.36 -6.86
C LEU A 27 6.08 0.97 -8.21
N PHE A 28 5.23 -0.06 -8.24
CA PHE A 28 4.56 -0.52 -9.44
C PHE A 28 3.64 0.57 -10.04
N MET A 29 2.79 1.18 -9.21
CA MET A 29 1.89 2.23 -9.66
C MET A 29 2.63 3.48 -10.13
N SER A 30 3.73 3.84 -9.45
CA SER A 30 4.57 4.97 -9.89
C SER A 30 5.18 4.70 -11.27
N TRP A 31 5.62 3.47 -11.54
CA TRP A 31 6.20 3.10 -12.84
C TRP A 31 5.17 3.13 -13.98
N VAL A 32 3.95 2.64 -13.71
CA VAL A 32 2.84 2.65 -14.69
C VAL A 32 2.36 4.08 -15.00
N LEU A 33 2.40 4.99 -14.01
CA LEU A 33 1.90 6.36 -14.20
C LEU A 33 2.85 7.26 -14.99
N ILE A 34 4.16 7.08 -14.87
CA ILE A 34 5.18 7.89 -15.55
C ILE A 34 4.91 8.07 -17.06
N PRO A 35 4.69 7.00 -17.86
CA PRO A 35 4.42 7.15 -19.29
C PRO A 35 3.03 7.75 -19.61
N HIS A 36 2.10 7.71 -18.65
CA HIS A 36 0.74 8.20 -18.84
C HIS A 36 0.58 9.70 -18.60
N ILE A 37 1.55 10.35 -17.96
CA ILE A 37 1.48 11.77 -17.59
C ILE A 37 1.99 12.60 -18.78
N PRO A 38 1.11 13.37 -19.46
CA PRO A 38 1.49 14.15 -20.64
C PRO A 38 2.12 15.49 -20.22
N SER A 39 3.25 15.46 -19.49
CA SER A 39 3.99 16.67 -19.12
C SER A 39 5.45 16.62 -19.56
N GLN A 40 5.96 17.78 -20.00
CA GLN A 40 7.33 17.96 -20.50
C GLN A 40 8.34 18.14 -19.35
N ASP A 41 7.87 18.45 -18.15
CA ASP A 41 8.71 18.72 -16.98
C ASP A 41 8.94 17.46 -16.11
N PRO A 42 10.16 16.90 -16.09
CA PRO A 42 10.45 15.65 -15.39
C PRO A 42 10.30 15.74 -13.87
N MET A 43 10.33 16.95 -13.29
CA MET A 43 10.09 17.17 -11.86
C MET A 43 8.60 17.08 -11.53
N ALA A 44 7.73 17.67 -12.36
CA ALA A 44 6.28 17.63 -12.16
C ALA A 44 5.74 16.20 -12.32
N VAL A 45 6.24 15.44 -13.31
CA VAL A 45 5.87 14.02 -13.50
C VAL A 45 6.12 13.21 -12.22
N LYS A 46 7.30 13.36 -11.61
CA LYS A 46 7.67 12.59 -10.41
C LYS A 46 6.83 12.96 -9.19
N ILE A 47 6.54 14.25 -8.99
CA ILE A 47 5.72 14.72 -7.87
C ILE A 47 4.28 14.23 -8.02
N VAL A 48 3.70 14.39 -9.21
CA VAL A 48 2.32 13.97 -9.49
C VAL A 48 2.19 12.45 -9.45
N ALA A 49 3.14 11.71 -10.05
CA ALA A 49 3.17 10.26 -9.96
C ALA A 49 3.26 9.78 -8.52
N GLY A 50 4.12 10.40 -7.70
CA GLY A 50 4.27 10.06 -6.28
C GLY A 50 3.02 10.37 -5.45
N MET A 51 2.36 11.51 -5.66
CA MET A 51 1.11 11.85 -4.96
C MET A 51 -0.03 10.91 -5.34
N ALA A 52 -0.17 10.60 -6.63
CA ALA A 52 -1.19 9.69 -7.14
C ALA A 52 -0.97 8.25 -6.65
N SER A 53 0.26 7.74 -6.73
CA SER A 53 0.59 6.40 -6.25
C SER A 53 0.47 6.28 -4.74
N PHE A 54 0.77 7.34 -3.97
CA PHE A 54 0.58 7.36 -2.52
C PHE A 54 -0.90 7.21 -2.13
N CYS A 55 -1.80 7.92 -2.80
CA CYS A 55 -3.25 7.80 -2.57
C CYS A 55 -3.75 6.38 -2.86
N MET A 56 -3.39 5.81 -4.03
CA MET A 56 -3.82 4.45 -4.38
C MET A 56 -3.26 3.39 -3.43
N THR A 57 -2.02 3.58 -2.95
CA THR A 57 -1.39 2.68 -1.97
C THR A 57 -2.08 2.74 -0.61
N GLY A 58 -2.54 3.93 -0.19
CA GLY A 58 -3.32 4.09 1.05
C GLY A 58 -4.66 3.36 1.01
N VAL A 59 -5.37 3.42 -0.12
CA VAL A 59 -6.63 2.66 -0.31
C VAL A 59 -6.35 1.16 -0.32
N PHE A 60 -5.30 0.73 -1.01
CA PHE A 60 -4.87 -0.67 -1.02
C PHE A 60 -4.58 -1.21 0.38
N TRP A 61 -3.88 -0.42 1.21
CA TRP A 61 -3.62 -0.77 2.60
C TRP A 61 -4.89 -0.98 3.41
N ILE A 62 -5.87 -0.08 3.29
CA ILE A 62 -7.15 -0.22 4.02
C ILE A 62 -7.90 -1.48 3.55
N ALA A 63 -7.90 -1.74 2.25
CA ALA A 63 -8.55 -2.92 1.67
C ALA A 63 -7.91 -4.24 2.14
N THR A 64 -6.57 -4.33 2.20
CA THR A 64 -5.92 -5.55 2.69
C THR A 64 -6.19 -5.80 4.16
N ASN A 65 -6.28 -4.74 4.98
CA ASN A 65 -6.71 -4.88 6.37
C ASN A 65 -8.14 -5.44 6.44
N MET A 66 -9.09 -4.95 5.63
CA MET A 66 -10.46 -5.44 5.61
C MET A 66 -10.57 -6.92 5.19
N LEU A 67 -9.78 -7.34 4.17
CA LEU A 67 -9.73 -8.74 3.74
C LEU A 67 -9.19 -9.69 4.81
N ARG A 68 -8.36 -9.17 5.72
CA ARG A 68 -7.70 -9.97 6.76
C ARG A 68 -8.47 -10.05 8.09
N VAL A 69 -9.54 -9.25 8.25
CA VAL A 69 -10.47 -9.35 9.40
C VAL A 69 -11.63 -10.33 9.14
N THR A 70 -11.64 -11.00 7.99
CA THR A 70 -12.57 -12.11 7.66
C THR A 70 -11.85 -13.44 7.85
#